data_AF-A0A2H1K1Z6-F1
#
_entry.id   AF-A0A2H1K1Z6-F1
#
_cell.length_a   1.000
_cell.length_b   1.000
_cell.length_c   1.000
_cell.angle_alpha   90.00
_cell.angle_beta   90.00
_cell.angle_gamma   90.00
#
_symmetry.space_group_name_H-M   'P 1'
#
loop_
_entity.id
_entity.type
_entity.pdbx_description
1 polymer ?
#
loop_
_entity_poly.entity_id
_entity_poly.type
_entity_poly.pdbx_seq_one_letter_code
_entity_poly.pdbx_strand_id
1 'polypeptide(L)'
;MTQQAQTIAEALNTDPVYVTNAAKGETNEALLQKAETKIDSLDFDVFVIVTGGDGADRDLLEQIEVFNGDEGAFIMIDTNTDLAVD
;
A
#
# COMPACT_ATOMS: atom_id res chain seq x y z
N MET A 1 13.87 8.80 -1.48
CA MET A 1 12.80 7.83 -1.78
C MET A 1 13.02 6.50 -1.07
N THR A 2 14.24 5.95 -1.07
CA THR A 2 14.55 4.62 -0.49
C THR A 2 14.18 4.43 0.99
N GLN A 3 14.38 5.44 1.85
CA GLN A 3 14.05 5.33 3.28
C GLN A 3 12.53 5.23 3.54
N GLN A 4 11.72 5.86 2.70
CA GLN A 4 10.27 5.79 2.79
C GLN A 4 9.78 4.39 2.40
N ALA A 5 10.29 3.83 1.30
CA ALA A 5 9.97 2.48 0.86
C ALA A 5 10.28 1.44 1.95
N GLN A 6 11.47 1.51 2.56
CA GLN A 6 11.86 0.62 3.66
C GLN A 6 10.91 0.71 4.85
N THR A 7 10.56 1.93 5.27
CA THR A 7 9.66 2.13 6.40
C THR A 7 8.27 1.54 6.14
N ILE A 8 7.78 1.67 4.91
CA ILE A 8 6.49 1.09 4.51
C ILE A 8 6.59 -0.43 4.46
N ALA A 9 7.62 -1.00 3.84
CA ALA A 9 7.83 -2.45 3.78
C ALA A 9 7.96 -3.08 5.18
N GLU A 10 8.69 -2.46 6.11
CA GLU A 10 8.79 -2.93 7.49
C GLU A 10 7.45 -2.88 8.22
N ALA A 11 6.63 -1.85 7.95
CA ALA A 11 5.29 -1.78 8.51
C ALA A 11 4.37 -2.84 7.90
N LEU A 12 4.48 -3.09 6.59
CA LEU A 12 3.71 -4.10 5.86
C LEU A 12 4.00 -5.54 6.33
N ASN A 13 5.23 -5.81 6.78
CA ASN A 13 5.57 -7.07 7.45
C ASN A 13 4.80 -7.30 8.76
N THR A 14 4.33 -6.23 9.41
CA THR A 14 3.59 -6.33 10.67
C THR A 14 2.08 -6.28 10.44
N ASP A 15 1.63 -5.45 9.49
CA ASP A 15 0.23 -5.24 9.17
C ASP A 15 0.07 -5.14 7.65
N PRO A 16 -0.81 -5.93 7.02
CA PRO A 16 -0.99 -5.92 5.57
C PRO A 16 -1.50 -4.58 5.03
N VAL A 17 -1.92 -3.62 5.88
CA VAL A 17 -2.38 -2.29 5.47
C VAL A 17 -1.55 -1.18 6.11
N TYR A 18 -0.87 -0.39 5.27
CA TYR A 18 -0.17 0.82 5.70
C TYR A 18 -0.89 2.09 5.25
N VAL A 19 -1.21 2.98 6.19
CA VAL A 19 -1.82 4.28 5.89
C VAL A 19 -0.81 5.39 6.15
N THR A 20 -0.43 6.11 5.08
CA THR A 20 0.50 7.24 5.22
C THR A 20 -0.17 8.40 5.97
N ASN A 21 0.63 9.32 6.48
CA ASN A 21 0.09 10.49 7.20
C ASN A 21 -0.75 11.43 6.31
N ALA A 22 -0.58 11.41 4.99
CA ALA A 22 -1.40 12.21 4.07
C ALA A 22 -2.82 11.64 3.96
N ALA A 23 -2.95 10.31 3.83
CA ALA A 23 -4.23 9.59 3.86
C ALA A 23 -5.00 9.69 5.18
N LYS A 24 -4.35 9.98 6.31
CA LYS A 24 -5.03 10.11 7.61
C LYS A 24 -6.04 11.26 7.66
N GLY A 25 -5.97 12.23 6.74
CA GLY A 25 -6.88 13.37 6.67
C GLY A 25 -8.04 13.25 5.65
N GLU A 26 -7.83 12.53 4.54
CA GLU A 26 -8.81 12.41 3.45
C GLU A 26 -9.38 10.98 3.35
N THR A 27 -10.69 10.85 3.55
CA THR A 27 -11.52 9.70 3.15
C THR A 27 -10.93 8.30 3.46
N ASN A 28 -10.40 8.15 4.68
CA ASN A 28 -9.66 6.96 5.09
C ASN A 28 -10.55 5.70 5.17
N GLU A 29 -11.80 5.80 5.64
CA GLU A 29 -12.69 4.63 5.86
C GLU A 29 -13.06 3.89 4.57
N ALA A 30 -13.34 4.62 3.47
CA ALA A 30 -13.69 3.99 2.20
C ALA A 30 -12.48 3.32 1.53
N LEU A 31 -11.30 3.93 1.66
CA LEU A 31 -10.05 3.38 1.13
C LEU A 31 -9.59 2.17 1.94
N LEU A 32 -9.72 2.22 3.27
CA LEU A 32 -9.49 1.08 4.17
C LEU A 32 -10.44 -0.08 3.88
N GLN A 33 -11.75 0.17 3.74
CA GLN A 33 -12.70 -0.90 3.38
C GLN A 33 -12.37 -1.56 2.03
N LYS A 34 -11.92 -0.77 1.05
CA LYS A 34 -11.50 -1.28 -0.26
C LYS A 34 -10.21 -2.11 -0.16
N ALA A 35 -9.29 -1.70 0.70
CA ALA A 35 -8.07 -2.46 1.01
C ALA A 35 -8.41 -3.81 1.65
N GLU A 36 -9.20 -3.81 2.73
CA GLU A 36 -9.64 -5.01 3.43
C GLU A 36 -10.39 -5.98 2.51
N THR A 37 -11.32 -5.47 1.69
CA THR A 37 -12.07 -6.31 0.73
C THR A 37 -11.15 -6.99 -0.30
N LYS A 38 -10.09 -6.30 -0.75
CA LYS A 38 -9.13 -6.85 -1.71
C LYS A 38 -8.25 -7.93 -1.06
N ILE A 39 -7.80 -7.70 0.17
CA ILE A 39 -7.00 -8.68 0.93
C ILE A 39 -7.83 -9.94 1.18
N ASP A 40 -9.06 -9.81 1.68
CA ASP A 40 -9.94 -10.95 1.99
C ASP A 40 -10.37 -11.75 0.74
N SER A 41 -10.30 -11.16 -0.44
CA SER A 41 -10.70 -11.83 -1.69
C SER A 41 -9.60 -12.66 -2.35
N LEU A 42 -8.36 -12.62 -1.83
CA LEU A 42 -7.20 -13.22 -2.47
C LEU A 42 -6.57 -14.29 -1.55
N ASP A 43 -6.26 -15.46 -2.12
CA ASP A 43 -5.63 -16.60 -1.42
C ASP A 43 -4.12 -16.42 -1.21
N PHE A 44 -3.59 -15.21 -1.38
CA PHE A 44 -2.18 -14.87 -1.27
C PHE A 44 -2.00 -13.57 -0.49
N ASP A 45 -0.79 -13.34 0.03
CA ASP A 45 -0.50 -12.14 0.83
C ASP A 45 -0.60 -10.88 -0.03
N VAL A 46 -1.46 -9.96 0.39
CA VAL A 46 -1.72 -8.69 -0.31
C VAL A 46 -1.40 -7.56 0.64
N PHE A 47 -0.56 -6.65 0.19
CA PHE A 47 -0.09 -5.52 0.96
C PHE A 47 -0.66 -4.24 0.37
N VAL A 48 -1.37 -3.46 1.17
CA VAL A 48 -2.05 -2.25 0.72
C VAL A 48 -1.43 -1.00 1.35
N ILE A 49 -1.03 -0.05 0.51
CA ILE A 49 -0.45 1.23 0.90
C ILE A 49 -1.43 2.33 0.55
N VAL A 50 -2.03 2.97 1.55
CA VAL A 50 -2.94 4.11 1.36
C VAL A 50 -2.16 5.41 1.47
N THR A 51 -1.94 6.08 0.35
CA THR A 51 -1.17 7.34 0.28
C THR A 51 -2.05 8.55 0.52
N GLY A 52 -3.25 8.60 -0.08
CA GLY A 52 -4.22 9.69 0.05
C GLY A 52 -3.66 11.06 -0.41
N GLY A 53 -3.95 11.44 -1.64
CA GLY A 53 -3.52 12.67 -2.31
C GLY A 53 -3.09 12.48 -3.79
N ASP A 54 -1.88 12.93 -4.10
CA ASP A 54 -1.16 12.68 -5.36
C ASP A 54 0.16 11.97 -5.00
N GLY A 55 0.03 10.87 -4.26
CA GLY A 55 1.15 10.14 -3.65
C GLY A 55 1.39 8.75 -4.25
N ALA A 56 0.53 8.31 -5.17
CA ALA A 56 0.67 7.06 -5.88
C ALA A 56 1.92 7.08 -6.78
N ASP A 57 3.01 6.49 -6.30
CA ASP A 57 4.29 6.46 -7.00
C ASP A 57 4.68 5.00 -7.28
N ARG A 58 4.82 4.68 -8.57
CA ARG A 58 5.15 3.32 -9.02
C ARG A 58 6.57 2.92 -8.63
N ASP A 59 7.54 3.83 -8.75
CA ASP A 59 8.93 3.57 -8.35
C ASP A 59 9.04 3.34 -6.84
N LEU A 60 8.19 4.02 -6.04
CA LEU A 60 8.07 3.76 -4.60
C LEU A 60 7.47 2.38 -4.33
N LEU A 61 6.40 2.01 -5.06
CA LEU A 61 5.71 0.73 -4.92
C LEU A 61 6.62 -0.46 -5.26
N GLU A 62 7.34 -0.40 -6.39
CA GLU A 62 8.32 -1.41 -6.79
C GLU A 62 9.47 -1.52 -5.77
N GLN A 63 9.92 -0.41 -5.18
CA GLN A 63 10.91 -0.47 -4.10
C GLN A 63 10.36 -1.16 -2.85
N ILE A 64 9.10 -0.92 -2.48
CA ILE A 64 8.46 -1.55 -1.32
C ILE A 64 8.39 -3.06 -1.52
N GLU A 65 7.96 -3.51 -2.69
CA GLU A 65 7.94 -4.92 -3.10
C GLU A 65 9.31 -5.57 -2.94
N VAL A 66 10.36 -4.98 -3.51
CA VAL A 66 11.74 -5.49 -3.39
C VAL A 66 12.20 -5.54 -1.92
N PHE A 67 11.86 -4.54 -1.11
CA PHE A 67 12.20 -4.53 0.31
C PHE A 67 11.40 -5.53 1.15
N ASN A 68 10.19 -5.87 0.71
CA ASN A 68 9.32 -6.84 1.36
C ASN A 68 9.58 -8.29 0.90
N GLY A 69 10.50 -8.48 -0.06
CA GLY A 69 10.97 -9.79 -0.49
C GLY A 69 10.36 -10.31 -1.79
N ASP A 70 9.66 -9.46 -2.57
CA ASP A 70 8.99 -9.86 -3.83
C ASP A 70 7.91 -10.94 -3.63
N GLU A 71 7.42 -11.11 -2.39
CA GLU A 71 6.39 -12.09 -2.04
C GLU A 71 5.07 -11.36 -1.78
N GLY A 72 4.07 -11.62 -2.64
CA GLY A 72 2.73 -11.08 -2.54
C GLY A 72 2.44 -9.94 -3.52
N ALA A 73 1.20 -9.46 -3.54
CA ALA A 73 0.82 -8.33 -4.39
C ALA A 73 0.83 -7.01 -3.62
N PHE A 74 1.35 -5.96 -4.23
CA PHE A 74 1.44 -4.64 -3.61
C PHE A 74 0.49 -3.67 -4.31
N ILE A 75 -0.40 -3.07 -3.53
CA ILE A 75 -1.44 -2.19 -4.04
C ILE A 75 -1.29 -0.84 -3.36
N MET A 76 -0.97 0.19 -4.13
CA MET A 76 -0.99 1.57 -3.66
C MET A 76 -2.33 2.21 -4.02
N ILE A 77 -3.09 2.60 -2.99
CA ILE A 77 -4.40 3.23 -3.14
C ILE A 77 -4.26 4.71 -2.84
N ASP A 78 -4.74 5.52 -3.77
CA ASP A 78 -4.85 6.96 -3.65
C ASP A 78 -6.31 7.40 -3.89
N THR A 79 -6.66 8.62 -3.48
CA THR A 79 -7.97 9.25 -3.55
C THR A 79 -8.55 9.22 -4.97
N ASN A 80 -7.71 9.31 -6.00
CA ASN A 80 -8.13 9.33 -7.40
C ASN A 80 -7.74 8.08 -8.22
N THR A 81 -6.78 7.28 -7.75
CA THR A 81 -6.16 6.22 -8.56
C THR A 81 -5.66 5.07 -7.70
N ASP A 82 -5.84 3.85 -8.19
CA ASP A 82 -5.20 2.67 -7.62
C ASP A 82 -4.05 2.24 -8.53
N LEU A 83 -2.85 2.09 -7.98
CA LEU A 83 -1.70 1.43 -8.61
C LEU A 83 -1.54 0.05 -7.99
N ALA A 84 -1.26 -0.95 -8.82
CA ALA A 84 -0.92 -2.29 -8.35
C ALA A 84 0.29 -2.80 -9.13
N VAL A 85 1.16 -3.50 -8.42
CA VAL A 85 2.27 -4.30 -8.97
C VAL A 85 2.11 -5.74 -8.49
N ASP A 86 2.47 -6.65 -9.39
CA ASP A 86 2.40 -8.12 -9.31
C ASP A 86 3.78 -8.66 -9.68
#